data_AF-A0A4Y2ET81-F1
#
_entry.id   AF-A0A4Y2ET81-F1
#
_cell.length_a   1.000
_cell.length_b   1.000
_cell.length_c   1.000
_cell.angle_alpha   90.00
_cell.angle_beta   90.00
_cell.angle_gamma   90.00
#
_symmetry.space_group_name_H-M   'P 1'
#
loop_
_entity.id
_entity.type
_entity.pdbx_description
1 polymer ?
#
loop_
_entity_poly.entity_id
_entity_poly.type
_entity_poly.pdbx_seq_one_letter_code
_entity_poly.pdbx_strand_id
1 'polypeptide(L)'
;MAFIERQLQLAANKIQQWSAFNGFIFSTAKTSCVHFCRKRRLHPEPEIKLEAQLISVVSEVKFLGVIFDKKLTFHPHIVRLQKSLIRP
;
A
#
# COMPACT_ATOMS: atom_id res chain seq x y z
N MET A 1 0.15 -9.74 -14.80
CA MET A 1 0.24 -8.47 -14.02
C MET A 1 -0.04 -7.26 -14.90
N ALA A 2 0.51 -7.18 -16.11
CA ALA A 2 0.40 -6.01 -17.01
C ALA A 2 -1.00 -5.38 -17.18
N PHE A 3 -2.07 -6.15 -17.36
CA PHE A 3 -3.41 -5.57 -17.49
C PHE A 3 -3.87 -4.87 -16.21
N ILE A 4 -3.75 -5.55 -15.06
CA ILE A 4 -4.18 -5.00 -13.76
C ILE A 4 -3.30 -3.81 -13.38
N GLU A 5 -1.99 -3.92 -13.56
CA GLU A 5 -1.05 -2.83 -13.32
C GLU A 5 -1.39 -1.60 -14.16
N ARG A 6 -1.70 -1.77 -15.45
CA ARG A 6 -2.16 -0.67 -16.31
C ARG A 6 -3.45 -0.03 -15.77
N GLN A 7 -4.43 -0.82 -15.33
CA GLN A 7 -5.66 -0.26 -14.75
C GLN A 7 -5.39 0.51 -13.45
N LEU A 8 -4.52 -0.01 -12.59
CA LEU A 8 -4.11 0.65 -11.35
C LEU A 8 -3.35 1.95 -11.64
N GLN A 9 -2.46 1.96 -12.63
CA GLN A 9 -1.73 3.16 -13.04
C GLN A 9 -2.69 4.22 -13.61
N LEU A 10 -3.67 3.82 -14.43
CA LEU A 10 -4.71 4.74 -14.92
C LEU A 10 -5.54 5.34 -13.78
N ALA A 11 -5.88 4.55 -12.77
CA ALA A 11 -6.58 5.03 -11.59
C ALA A 11 -5.72 6.00 -10.77
N ALA A 12 -4.45 5.68 -10.54
CA ALA A 12 -3.50 6.54 -9.85
C ALA A 12 -3.34 7.89 -10.58
N ASN A 13 -3.23 7.87 -11.91
CA ASN A 13 -3.15 9.08 -12.73
C ASN A 13 -4.40 9.96 -12.59
N LYS A 14 -5.59 9.35 -12.58
CA LYS A 14 -6.86 10.10 -12.38
C LYS A 14 -6.93 10.75 -11.00
N ILE A 15 -6.52 10.03 -9.96
CA ILE A 15 -6.50 10.56 -8.59
C ILE A 15 -5.48 11.70 -8.47
N GLN A 16 -4.31 11.57 -9.09
CA GLN A 16 -3.29 12.62 -9.14
C GLN A 16 -3.80 13.88 -9.87
N GLN A 17 -4.44 13.71 -11.03
CA GLN A 17 -5.05 14.82 -11.79
C GLN A 17 -6.14 15.53 -10.98
N TRP A 18 -7.03 14.76 -10.35
CA TRP A 18 -8.07 15.30 -9.48
C TRP A 18 -7.47 16.08 -8.30
N SER A 19 -6.47 15.52 -7.64
CA SER A 19 -5.78 16.18 -6.52
C SER A 19 -5.17 17.52 -6.95
N ALA A 20 -4.43 17.54 -8.07
CA ALA A 20 -3.83 18.74 -8.61
C ALA A 20 -4.87 19.80 -9.00
N PHE A 21 -5.98 19.40 -9.62
CA PHE A 21 -7.09 20.31 -9.94
C PHE A 21 -7.70 20.98 -8.69
N ASN A 22 -7.72 20.26 -7.57
CA ASN A 22 -8.23 20.77 -6.29
C ASN A 22 -7.15 21.45 -5.42
N GLY A 23 -5.93 21.64 -5.93
CA GLY A 23 -4.84 22.30 -5.19
C GLY A 23 -4.13 21.43 -4.16
N PHE A 24 -4.25 20.09 -4.26
CA PHE A 24 -3.57 19.14 -3.38
C PHE A 24 -2.43 18.41 -4.11
N ILE A 25 -1.42 17.98 -3.34
CA ILE A 25 -0.24 17.24 -3.83
C ILE A 25 -0.05 16.01 -2.96
N PHE A 26 0.25 14.86 -3.57
CA PHE A 26 0.54 13.65 -2.82
C PHE A 26 2.04 13.56 -2.51
N SER A 27 2.37 13.35 -1.24
CA SER A 27 3.76 13.08 -0.86
C SER A 27 4.13 11.65 -1.25
N THR A 28 4.95 11.48 -2.30
CA THR A 28 5.49 10.17 -2.71
C THR A 28 6.18 9.43 -1.55
N ALA A 29 6.91 10.15 -0.70
CA ALA A 29 7.57 9.61 0.50
C ALA A 29 6.62 9.04 1.57
N LYS A 30 5.34 9.43 1.57
CA LYS A 30 4.32 8.96 2.51
C LYS A 30 3.37 7.94 1.86
N THR A 31 3.52 7.69 0.57
CA THR A 31 2.68 6.79 -0.20
C THR A 31 3.38 5.45 -0.36
N SER A 32 2.70 4.37 0.01
CA SER A 32 3.20 3.01 -0.12
C SER A 32 2.12 2.10 -0.72
N CYS A 33 2.55 1.04 -1.40
CA CYS A 33 1.66 0.01 -1.94
C CYS A 33 1.75 -1.25 -1.08
N VAL A 34 0.62 -1.86 -0.73
CA VAL A 34 0.57 -3.23 -0.19
C VAL A 34 -0.20 -4.09 -1.15
N HIS A 35 0.46 -5.11 -1.70
CA HIS A 35 -0.16 -6.04 -2.61
C HIS A 35 -0.75 -7.23 -1.85
N PHE A 36 -2.07 -7.19 -1.65
CA PHE A 36 -2.80 -8.31 -1.04
C PHE A 36 -3.03 -9.41 -2.07
N CYS A 37 -2.41 -10.57 -1.85
CA CYS A 37 -2.55 -11.70 -2.76
C CYS A 37 -2.53 -13.04 -2.03
N ARG A 38 -3.33 -14.00 -2.52
CA ARG A 38 -3.30 -15.41 -2.04
C ARG A 38 -2.27 -16.27 -2.78
N LYS A 39 -1.60 -15.73 -3.80
CA LYS A 39 -0.61 -16.48 -4.59
C LYS A 39 0.60 -16.83 -3.72
N ARG A 40 0.91 -18.13 -3.66
CA ARG A 40 2.10 -18.67 -2.96
C ARG A 40 3.35 -18.72 -3.84
N ARG A 41 3.18 -18.64 -5.16
CA ARG A 41 4.29 -18.62 -6.12
C ARG A 41 4.94 -17.24 -6.17
N LEU A 42 6.22 -17.21 -6.49
CA LEU A 42 6.94 -15.97 -6.77
C LEU A 42 6.23 -15.24 -7.92
N HIS A 43 5.89 -13.99 -7.71
CA HIS A 43 5.29 -13.11 -8.71
C HIS A 43 5.92 -11.73 -8.58
N PRO A 44 6.04 -11.00 -9.70
CA PRO A 44 6.59 -9.66 -9.65
C PRO A 44 5.69 -8.76 -8.81
N GLU A 45 6.32 -7.85 -8.09
CA GLU A 45 5.62 -6.77 -7.39
C GLU A 45 5.04 -5.79 -8.43
N PRO A 46 3.92 -5.12 -8.10
CA PRO A 46 3.32 -4.16 -9.02
C PRO A 46 4.19 -2.92 -9.19
N GLU A 47 4.35 -2.46 -10.43
CA GLU A 47 5.04 -1.20 -10.72
C GLU A 47 4.02 -0.06 -10.89
N ILE A 48 3.80 0.71 -9.84
CA ILE A 48 2.89 1.87 -9.86
C ILE A 48 3.68 3.14 -9.58
N LYS A 49 3.52 4.14 -10.44
CA LYS A 49 4.17 5.44 -10.34
C LYS A 49 3.19 6.52 -9.91
N LEU A 50 3.67 7.44 -9.09
CA LEU A 50 3.00 8.68 -8.73
C LEU A 50 4.00 9.81 -8.95
N GLU A 51 3.64 10.86 -9.69
CA GLU A 51 4.57 11.95 -10.04
C GLU A 51 5.88 11.44 -10.69
N ALA A 52 5.76 10.43 -11.55
CA ALA A 52 6.87 9.69 -12.18
C ALA A 52 7.80 8.92 -11.23
N GLN A 53 7.58 8.98 -9.91
CA GLN A 53 8.31 8.21 -8.91
C GLN A 53 7.61 6.88 -8.61
N LEU A 54 8.40 5.80 -8.51
CA LEU A 54 7.88 4.48 -8.14
C LEU A 54 7.41 4.47 -6.68
N ILE A 55 6.19 3.99 -6.44
CA ILE A 55 5.67 3.78 -5.09
C ILE A 55 6.34 2.55 -4.48
N SER A 56 6.86 2.68 -3.25
CA SER A 56 7.46 1.56 -2.54
C SER A 56 6.41 0.50 -2.20
N VAL A 57 6.66 -0.76 -2.59
CA VAL A 57 5.85 -1.89 -2.17
C VAL A 57 6.34 -2.38 -0.80
N VAL A 58 5.42 -2.47 0.17
CA VAL A 58 5.72 -2.85 1.56
C VAL A 58 4.93 -4.09 1.96
N SER A 59 5.47 -4.86 2.91
CA SER A 59 4.83 -6.09 3.38
C SER A 59 3.71 -5.86 4.39
N GLU A 60 3.68 -4.68 5.02
CA GLU A 60 2.67 -4.31 6.00
C GLU A 60 2.41 -2.80 6.00
N VAL A 61 1.19 -2.40 6.33
CA VAL A 61 0.80 -0.99 6.47
C VAL A 61 -0.13 -0.81 7.66
N LYS A 62 0.02 0.30 8.39
CA LYS A 62 -0.94 0.71 9.42
C LYS A 62 -1.99 1.63 8.80
N PHE A 63 -3.24 1.22 8.82
CA PHE A 63 -4.38 2.00 8.34
C PHE A 63 -5.47 2.05 9.40
N LEU A 64 -5.91 3.26 9.77
CA LEU A 64 -6.92 3.50 10.81
C LEU A 64 -6.65 2.76 12.13
N GLY A 65 -5.39 2.67 12.54
CA GLY A 65 -4.98 1.99 13.78
C GLY A 65 -4.68 0.50 13.64
N VAL A 66 -5.16 -0.16 12.59
CA VAL A 66 -4.97 -1.59 12.33
C VAL A 66 -3.74 -1.82 11.45
N ILE A 67 -2.95 -2.87 11.74
CA ILE A 67 -1.84 -3.28 10.84
C ILE A 67 -2.35 -4.36 9.91
N PHE A 68 -2.24 -4.12 8.61
CA PHE A 68 -2.53 -5.08 7.56
C PHE A 68 -1.20 -5.59 7.00
N ASP A 69 -0.96 -6.89 7.10
CA ASP A 69 0.14 -7.56 6.39
C ASP A 69 -0.33 -8.04 5.01
N LYS A 70 0.61 -8.23 4.08
CA LYS A 70 0.33 -8.64 2.68
C LYS A 70 -0.48 -9.93 2.53
N LYS A 71 -0.51 -10.79 3.56
CA LYS A 71 -1.29 -12.04 3.59
C LYS A 71 -2.64 -11.88 4.30
N LEU A 72 -2.96 -10.69 4.81
CA LEU A 72 -4.15 -10.40 5.63
C LEU A 72 -4.29 -11.37 6.82
N THR A 73 -3.17 -11.73 7.44
CA THR A 73 -3.16 -12.60 8.63
C THR A 73 -3.40 -11.83 9.92
N PHE A 74 -3.19 -10.50 9.90
CA PHE A 74 -3.21 -9.62 11.07
C PHE A 74 -2.22 -10.03 12.17
N HIS A 75 -1.28 -10.93 11.86
CA HIS A 75 -0.33 -11.44 12.84
C HIS A 75 0.53 -10.32 13.45
N PRO A 76 1.12 -9.39 12.66
CA PRO A 76 1.87 -8.27 13.24
C PRO A 76 1.00 -7.38 14.14
N HIS A 77 -0.28 -7.21 13.80
CA HIS A 77 -1.23 -6.44 14.61
C HIS A 77 -1.46 -7.09 15.97
N ILE A 78 -1.77 -8.39 15.99
CA ILE A 78 -2.04 -9.15 17.22
C ILE A 78 -0.79 -9.17 18.11
N VAL A 79 0.39 -9.43 17.55
CA VAL A 79 1.65 -9.42 18.30
C VAL A 79 1.90 -8.03 18.92
N ARG A 80 1.64 -6.95 18.17
CA ARG A 80 1.77 -5.59 18.70
C ARG A 80 0.77 -5.33 19.84
N LEU A 81 -0.48 -5.76 19.69
CA LEU A 81 -1.52 -5.62 20.72
C LEU A 81 -1.15 -6.37 22.00
N GLN A 82 -0.70 -7.63 21.88
CA GLN A 82 -0.24 -8.42 23.04
C GLN A 82 0.88 -7.70 23.79
N LYS A 83 1.88 -7.17 23.07
CA LYS A 83 2.97 -6.41 23.68
C LYS A 83 2.51 -5.13 24.37
N SER A 84 1.51 -4.43 23.83
CA SER A 84 0.96 -3.23 24.49
C SER A 84 0.15 -3.54 25.74
N LEU A 85 -0.45 -4.73 25.83
CA LEU A 85 -1.24 -5.15 26.99
C LEU A 85 -0.39 -5.71 28.14
N ILE A 86 0.83 -6.16 27.86
CA ILE A 86 1.74 -6.77 28.84
C ILE A 86 2.73 -5.74 29.42
N ARG A 87 2.83 -4.52 28.85
CA ARG A 87 3.62 -3.44 29.46
C ARG A 87 2.79 -2.77 30.57
N PRO A 88 3.31 -2.66 31.81
CA PRO A 88 2.63 -2.01 32.92
C PRO A 88 2.46 -0.50 32.69
#